data_AF-A0A929DC70-F1
#
_entry.id   AF-A0A929DC70-F1
#
_cell.length_a   1.000
_cell.length_b   1.000
_cell.length_c   1.000
_cell.angle_alpha   90.00
_cell.angle_beta   90.00
_cell.angle_gamma   90.00
#
_symmetry.space_group_name_H-M   'P 1'
#
loop_
_entity.id
_entity.type
_entity.pdbx_description
1 polymer ?
#
loop_
_entity_poly.entity_id
_entity_poly.type
_entity_poly.pdbx_seq_one_letter_code
_entity_poly.pdbx_strand_id
1 'polypeptide(L)' 'MEKLTREEAESLCSQVREQNQATLFTSERMQCWHCTRSSGGDPDRMYMAAKPGYLGCSLMNKLRRRMERSRSF' A
#
# COMPACT_ATOMS: atom_id res chain seq x y z
N MET A 1 -5.55 -15.34 1.70
CA MET A 1 -4.68 -14.22 1.28
C MET A 1 -3.27 -14.73 1.32
N GLU A 2 -2.63 -14.85 0.17
CA GLU A 2 -1.19 -15.14 0.12
C GLU A 2 -0.42 -14.03 0.83
N LYS A 3 0.65 -14.43 1.51
CA LYS A 3 1.58 -13.50 2.15
C LYS A 3 2.40 -12.88 1.01
N LEU A 4 2.42 -11.55 0.93
CA LEU A 4 3.31 -10.86 0.01
C LEU A 4 4.75 -11.00 0.50
N THR A 5 5.70 -11.08 -0.42
CA THR A 5 7.10 -10.80 -0.08
C THR A 5 7.27 -9.32 0.27
N ARG A 6 8.41 -8.98 0.88
CA ARG A 6 8.76 -7.58 1.17
C ARG A 6 8.77 -6.73 -0.10
N GLU A 7 9.43 -7.23 -1.14
CA GLU A 7 9.58 -6.55 -2.42
C GLU A 7 8.22 -6.33 -3.12
N GLU A 8 7.34 -7.32 -3.07
CA GLU A 8 5.98 -7.17 -3.60
C GLU A 8 5.18 -6.13 -2.83
N ALA A 9 5.33 -6.08 -1.50
CA ALA A 9 4.69 -5.09 -0.66
C ALA A 9 5.22 -3.68 -0.93
N GLU A 10 6.53 -3.51 -1.06
CA GLU A 10 7.17 -2.24 -1.40
C GLU A 10 6.68 -1.74 -2.77
N SER A 11 6.64 -2.63 -3.77
CA SER A 11 6.12 -2.32 -5.11
C SER A 11 4.65 -1.89 -5.07
N LEU A 12 3.80 -2.63 -4.36
CA LEU A 12 2.39 -2.27 -4.17
C LEU A 12 2.22 -0.94 -3.46
N CYS A 13 3.04 -0.67 -2.43
CA CYS A 13 3.01 0.60 -1.70
C CYS A 13 3.40 1.76 -2.62
N SER A 14 4.43 1.58 -3.46
CA SER A 14 4.86 2.57 -4.44
C SER A 14 3.73 2.90 -5.43
N GLN A 15 3.08 1.88 -6.00
CA GLN A 15 1.94 2.07 -6.91
C GLN A 15 0.76 2.78 -6.23
N VAL A 16 0.46 2.43 -4.98
CA VAL A 16 -0.58 3.12 -4.19
C VAL A 16 -0.22 4.60 -3.98
N ARG A 17 1.06 4.93 -3.74
CA ARG A 17 1.51 6.31 -3.58
C ARG A 17 1.35 7.10 -4.87
N GLU A 18 1.74 6.54 -6.01
CA GLU A 18 1.53 7.16 -7.33
C GLU A 18 0.04 7.39 -7.63
N GLN A 19 -0.80 6.38 -7.44
CA GLN A 19 -2.25 6.51 -7.67
C GLN A 19 -2.90 7.58 -6.78
N ASN A 20 -2.46 7.69 -5.51
CA ASN A 20 -2.97 8.69 -4.58
C ASN A 20 -2.42 10.10 -4.83
N GLN A 21 -1.26 10.25 -5.47
CA GLN A 21 -0.77 11.58 -5.86
C GLN A 21 -1.67 12.25 -6.90
N ALA A 22 -2.32 11.46 -7.76
CA ALA A 22 -3.25 11.93 -8.79
C ALA A 22 -4.67 12.24 -8.24
N THR A 23 -5.02 11.80 -7.03
CA THR A 23 -6.36 12.01 -6.46
C THR A 23 -6.38 13.21 -5.52
N LEU A 24 -7.35 14.13 -5.69
CA LEU A 24 -7.49 15.31 -4.84
C LEU A 24 -8.44 15.02 -3.65
N PHE A 25 -8.05 15.44 -2.45
CA PHE A 25 -8.89 15.56 -1.24
C PHE A 25 -9.62 14.30 -0.70
N THR A 26 -9.00 13.13 -0.75
CA THR A 26 -9.53 11.93 -0.06
C THR A 26 -8.84 11.69 1.29
N SER A 27 -9.58 11.12 2.25
CA SER A 27 -9.02 10.62 3.52
C SER A 27 -7.89 9.59 3.28
N GLU A 28 -8.00 8.84 2.19
CA GLU A 28 -7.00 7.90 1.69
C GLU A 28 -5.66 8.59 1.38
N ARG A 29 -5.67 9.76 0.71
CA ARG A 29 -4.45 10.55 0.44
C ARG A 29 -3.82 11.09 1.72
N MET A 30 -4.63 11.57 2.67
CA MET A 30 -4.11 12.04 3.97
C MET A 30 -3.45 10.91 4.75
N GLN A 31 -4.04 9.71 4.76
CA GLN A 31 -3.44 8.53 5.40
C GLN A 31 -2.11 8.13 4.74
N CYS A 32 -2.06 8.13 3.41
CA CYS A 32 -0.86 7.79 2.64
C CYS A 32 0.28 8.81 2.88
N TRP A 33 -0.04 10.10 2.89
CA TRP A 33 0.91 11.16 3.21
C TRP A 33 1.43 11.06 4.65
N HIS A 34 0.53 10.85 5.63
CA HIS A 34 0.91 10.69 7.02
C HIS A 34 1.83 9.49 7.24
N CYS A 35 1.51 8.33 6.65
CA CYS A 35 2.37 7.14 6.68
C CYS A 35 3.76 7.41 6.11
N THR A 36 3.83 8.03 4.95
CA THR A 36 5.11 8.33 4.28
C THR A 36 5.95 9.30 5.11
N ARG A 37 5.31 10.32 5.70
CA ARG A 37 5.98 11.31 6.55
C ARG A 37 6.44 10.73 7.88
N SER A 38 5.61 9.94 8.56
CA SER A 38 5.94 9.37 9.89
C SER A 38 7.01 8.28 9.81
N SER A 39 7.06 7.52 8.71
CA SER A 39 8.10 6.52 8.46
C SER A 39 9.42 7.13 8.01
N GLY A 40 9.44 8.41 7.58
CA GLY A 40 10.62 9.00 6.94
C GLY A 40 10.99 8.35 5.61
N GLY A 41 10.03 7.66 4.98
CA GLY A 41 10.28 6.87 3.77
C GLY A 41 10.85 5.47 4.01
N ASP A 42 11.07 5.06 5.27
CA ASP A 42 11.56 3.73 5.63
C ASP A 42 10.46 2.66 5.48
N PRO A 43 10.61 1.69 4.57
CA PRO A 43 9.66 0.59 4.36
C PRO A 43 9.29 -0.18 5.62
N ASP A 44 10.26 -0.38 6.53
CA ASP A 44 10.09 -1.19 7.74
C ASP A 44 9.28 -0.43 8.82
N ARG A 45 9.11 0.88 8.65
CA ARG A 45 8.31 1.76 9.53
C ARG A 45 6.97 2.17 8.92
N MET A 46 6.66 1.67 7.72
CA MET A 46 5.38 1.93 7.06
C MET A 46 4.28 0.98 7.52
N TYR A 47 3.02 1.38 7.32
CA TYR A 47 1.86 0.56 7.65
C TYR A 47 1.89 -0.82 6.97
N MET A 48 2.54 -0.95 5.81
CA MET A 48 2.69 -2.26 5.16
C MET A 48 3.44 -3.26 6.03
N ALA A 49 4.46 -2.84 6.78
CA ALA A 49 5.26 -3.70 7.65
C ALA A 49 4.58 -4.01 9.01
N ALA A 50 3.52 -3.29 9.36
CA ALA A 50 2.86 -3.41 10.67
C ALA A 50 2.15 -4.75 10.91
N LYS A 51 1.90 -5.56 9.86
CA LYS A 51 1.26 -6.87 9.98
C LYS A 51 2.05 -7.96 9.23
N PRO A 52 2.15 -9.18 9.78
CA PRO A 52 2.74 -10.31 9.08
C PRO A 52 2.12 -10.53 7.68
N GLY A 53 2.95 -10.73 6.67
CA GLY A 53 2.51 -10.91 5.27
C GLY A 53 2.13 -9.61 4.56
N TYR A 54 2.56 -8.46 5.10
CA TYR A 54 2.41 -7.12 4.53
C TYR A 54 0.97 -6.68 4.22
N LEU A 55 0.04 -7.05 5.11
CA LEU A 55 -1.41 -6.82 4.97
C LEU A 55 -1.91 -5.48 5.53
N GLY A 56 -1.01 -4.57 5.92
CA GLY A 56 -1.34 -3.54 6.91
C GLY A 56 -2.10 -2.30 6.42
N CYS A 57 -2.04 -1.94 5.13
CA CYS A 57 -2.76 -0.77 4.61
C CYS A 57 -4.01 -1.15 3.79
N SER A 58 -5.14 -0.50 4.07
CA SER A 58 -6.41 -0.68 3.35
C SER A 58 -6.28 -0.40 1.84
N LEU A 59 -5.47 0.61 1.47
CA LEU A 59 -5.22 0.98 0.07
C LEU A 59 -4.45 -0.09 -0.69
N MET A 60 -3.40 -0.64 -0.08
CA MET A 60 -2.64 -1.76 -0.66
C MET A 60 -3.53 -3.00 -0.80
N ASN A 61 -4.35 -3.31 0.21
CA ASN A 61 -5.31 -4.41 0.15
C ASN A 61 -6.35 -4.21 -0.97
N LYS A 62 -6.80 -2.97 -1.21
CA LYS A 62 -7.73 -2.61 -2.28
C LYS A 62 -7.08 -2.77 -3.65
N LEU A 63 -5.83 -2.33 -3.82
CA LEU A 63 -5.05 -2.51 -5.06
C LEU A 63 -4.80 -4.00 -5.33
N ARG A 64 -4.36 -4.76 -4.33
CA ARG A 64 -4.14 -6.20 -4.46
C ARG A 64 -5.41 -6.94 -4.89
N ARG A 65 -6.55 -6.66 -4.25
CA ARG A 65 -7.86 -7.23 -4.66
C ARG A 65 -8.27 -6.85 -6.08
N ARG A 66 -7.84 -5.70 -6.61
CA ARG A 66 -8.07 -5.34 -8.02
C ARG A 66 -7.17 -6.18 -8.93
N MET A 67 -5.89 -6.30 -8.61
CA MET A 67 -4.92 -7.10 -9.38
C MET A 67 -5.28 -8.60 -9.40
N GLU A 68 -5.69 -9.16 -8.26
CA GLU A 68 -6.15 -10.55 -8.16
C GLU A 68 -7.35 -10.80 -9.09
N ARG A 69 -8.33 -9.88 -9.12
CA ARG A 69 -9.48 -9.98 -10.03
C ARG A 69 -9.08 -9.86 -11.50
N SER A 70 -8.09 -9.05 -11.82
CA SER A 70 -7.56 -8.94 -13.19
C SER A 70 -6.75 -10.16 -13.63
N ARG A 71 -6.21 -10.96 -12.70
CA ARG A 71 -5.46 -12.20 -12.99
C ARG A 71 -6.36 -13.44 -13.14
N SER A 72 -7.65 -13.35 -12.83
CA SER A 72 -8.60 -14.48 -12.90
C SER A 72 -9.34 -14.59 -14.24
N PHE A 73 -8.81 -14.02 -15.33
CA PHE A 73 -9.37 -14.11 -16.68
C PHE A 73 -8.33 -14.62 -17.67
#